data_AF-A0A671WXP3-F1
#
_entry.id   AF-A0A671WXP3-F1
#
_cell.length_a   1.000
_cell.length_b   1.000
_cell.length_c   1.000
_cell.angle_alpha   90.00
_cell.angle_beta   90.00
_cell.angle_gamma   90.00
#
_symmetry.space_group_name_H-M   'P 1'
#
loop_
_entity.id
_entity.type
_entity.pdbx_description
1 polymer ?
#
loop_
_entity_poly.entity_id
_entity_poly.type
_entity_poly.pdbx_seq_one_letter_code
_entity_poly.pdbx_strand_id
1 'polypeptide(L)'
;MWQSDVARELGVSQSVISRLASRHRTTGRVCDRPRSGAPRVTDRNDDQYLRTYALRHRYATATQLQAQLRDVRGTRVSRQTIRNRLHRFGLNARRPLQVTPLTPRHRRERLQWAQDHVTWTMQQWSTVLFTVSGHLAQK
;
A
#
# COMPACT_ATOMS: atom_id res chain seq x y z
N MET A 1 -35.28 -16.54 -33.41
CA MET A 1 -34.11 -17.42 -33.64
C MET A 1 -34.10 -18.49 -32.56
N TRP A 2 -34.07 -19.78 -32.93
CA TRP A 2 -34.13 -20.86 -31.96
C TRP A 2 -32.76 -21.07 -31.31
N GLN A 3 -32.73 -21.45 -30.02
CA GLN A 3 -31.47 -21.64 -29.28
C GLN A 3 -30.56 -22.70 -29.94
N SER A 4 -31.15 -23.68 -30.62
CA SER A 4 -30.47 -24.72 -31.40
C SER A 4 -29.72 -24.16 -32.61
N ASP A 5 -30.28 -23.16 -33.29
CA ASP A 5 -29.64 -22.52 -34.45
C ASP A 5 -28.44 -21.70 -34.02
N VAL A 6 -28.59 -20.92 -32.95
CA VAL A 6 -27.49 -20.15 -32.32
C VAL A 6 -26.38 -21.07 -31.84
N ALA A 7 -26.74 -22.20 -31.23
CA ALA A 7 -25.78 -23.19 -30.75
C ALA A 7 -24.94 -23.79 -31.90
N ARG A 8 -25.59 -24.12 -33.03
CA ARG A 8 -24.94 -24.65 -34.23
C ARG A 8 -24.02 -23.61 -34.90
N GLU A 9 -24.49 -22.36 -35.02
CA GLU A 9 -23.72 -21.27 -35.60
C GLU A 9 -22.46 -20.93 -34.79
N LEU A 10 -22.56 -20.97 -33.45
CA LEU A 10 -21.45 -20.67 -32.54
C LEU A 10 -20.59 -21.90 -32.17
N GLY A 11 -20.94 -23.10 -32.65
CA GLY A 11 -20.20 -24.33 -32.33
C GLY A 11 -20.22 -24.72 -30.85
N VAL A 12 -21.26 -24.34 -30.10
CA VAL A 12 -21.39 -24.63 -28.66
C VAL A 12 -22.61 -25.49 -28.38
N SER A 13 -22.66 -26.18 -27.24
CA SER A 13 -23.85 -26.95 -26.86
C SER A 13 -25.06 -26.04 -26.59
N GLN A 14 -26.26 -26.49 -26.93
CA GLN A 14 -27.51 -25.78 -26.61
C GLN A 14 -27.65 -25.51 -25.10
N SER A 15 -27.08 -26.37 -24.25
CA SER A 15 -27.05 -26.17 -22.79
C SER A 15 -26.32 -24.89 -22.37
N VAL A 16 -25.26 -24.49 -23.09
CA VAL A 16 -24.53 -23.25 -22.84
C VAL A 16 -25.40 -22.05 -23.18
N ILE A 17 -26.07 -22.07 -24.35
CA ILE A 17 -27.01 -21.02 -24.78
C ILE A 17 -28.17 -20.89 -23.79
N SER A 18 -28.75 -22.01 -23.33
CA SER A 18 -29.84 -22.02 -22.35
C SER A 18 -29.40 -21.46 -21.00
N ARG A 19 -28.23 -21.86 -20.47
CA ARG A 19 -27.67 -21.30 -19.23
C ARG A 19 -27.38 -19.81 -19.35
N LEU A 20 -26.84 -19.37 -20.48
CA LEU A 20 -26.53 -17.96 -20.74
C LEU A 20 -27.81 -17.12 -20.84
N ALA A 21 -28.81 -17.60 -21.58
CA ALA A 21 -30.10 -16.94 -21.71
C ALA A 21 -30.86 -16.87 -20.38
N SER A 22 -30.79 -17.92 -19.55
CA SER A 22 -31.38 -17.94 -18.21
C SER A 22 -30.65 -16.96 -17.27
N ARG A 23 -29.33 -16.90 -17.34
CA ARG A 23 -28.50 -15.93 -16.61
C ARG A 23 -28.80 -14.49 -17.03
N HIS A 24 -28.92 -14.24 -18.34
CA HIS A 24 -29.25 -12.92 -18.87
C HIS A 24 -30.65 -12.48 -18.43
N ARG A 25 -31.65 -13.37 -18.49
CA ARG A 25 -33.01 -13.06 -18.02
C ARG A 25 -33.07 -12.72 -16.52
N THR A 26 -32.26 -13.39 -15.70
CA THR A 26 -32.28 -13.18 -14.24
C THR A 26 -31.42 -12.02 -13.76
N THR A 27 -30.26 -11.78 -14.38
CA THR A 27 -29.29 -10.77 -13.90
C THR A 27 -28.99 -9.64 -14.88
N GLY A 28 -29.56 -9.68 -16.08
CA GLY A 28 -29.27 -8.71 -17.15
C GLY A 28 -27.83 -8.74 -17.67
N ARG A 29 -27.03 -9.73 -17.27
CA ARG A 29 -25.60 -9.83 -17.58
C ARG A 29 -25.22 -11.24 -18.00
N VAL A 30 -24.30 -11.31 -18.96
CA VAL A 30 -23.72 -12.57 -19.47
C VAL A 30 -22.27 -12.78 -19.04
N CYS A 31 -21.63 -11.75 -18.47
CA CYS A 31 -20.24 -11.81 -18.01
C CYS A 31 -20.02 -12.87 -16.92
N ASP A 32 -18.77 -13.33 -16.82
CA ASP A 32 -18.38 -14.24 -15.77
C ASP A 32 -18.55 -13.62 -14.39
N ARG A 33 -19.02 -14.44 -13.46
CA ARG A 33 -19.10 -14.06 -12.05
C ARG A 33 -17.74 -14.29 -11.39
N PRO A 34 -17.34 -13.43 -10.44
CA PRO A 34 -16.19 -13.71 -9.61
C PRO A 34 -16.32 -15.10 -8.99
N ARG A 35 -15.29 -15.93 -9.13
CA ARG A 35 -15.26 -17.24 -8.50
C ARG A 35 -14.96 -17.06 -7.01
N SER A 36 -15.63 -17.86 -6.18
CA SER A 36 -15.29 -17.97 -4.76
C SER A 36 -13.87 -18.51 -4.65
N GLY A 37 -12.93 -17.66 -4.24
CA GLY A 37 -11.56 -18.08 -3.96
C GLY A 37 -11.47 -18.90 -2.66
N ALA A 38 -10.28 -19.44 -2.38
CA ALA A 38 -10.02 -20.10 -1.10
C ALA A 38 -10.23 -19.14 0.09
N PRO A 39 -10.75 -19.63 1.23
CA PRO A 39 -10.89 -18.84 2.43
C PRO A 39 -9.52 -18.35 2.92
N ARG A 40 -9.51 -17.18 3.57
CA ARG A 40 -8.28 -16.58 4.09
C ARG A 40 -7.94 -17.21 5.44
N VAL A 41 -6.63 -17.36 5.70
CA VAL A 41 -6.13 -17.77 7.02
C VAL A 41 -6.23 -16.63 8.04
N THR A 42 -6.05 -15.38 7.60
CA THR A 42 -6.15 -14.19 8.46
C THR A 42 -7.57 -13.67 8.51
N ASP A 43 -8.04 -13.31 9.70
CA ASP A 43 -9.31 -12.61 9.89
C ASP A 43 -9.14 -11.07 9.89
N ARG A 44 -10.24 -10.34 10.13
CA ARG A 44 -10.24 -8.87 10.19
C ARG A 44 -9.41 -8.32 11.36
N ASN A 45 -9.35 -9.03 12.48
CA ASN A 45 -8.66 -8.57 13.68
C ASN A 45 -7.15 -8.82 13.57
N ASP A 46 -6.73 -9.92 12.94
CA ASP A 46 -5.34 -10.19 12.54
C ASP A 46 -4.84 -9.08 11.62
N ASP A 47 -5.64 -8.74 10.61
CA ASP A 47 -5.36 -7.65 9.67
C ASP A 47 -5.18 -6.31 10.37
N GLN A 48 -6.07 -6.00 11.32
CA GLN A 48 -6.01 -4.76 12.10
C GLN A 48 -4.77 -4.74 13.00
N TYR A 49 -4.43 -5.87 13.63
CA TYR A 49 -3.22 -6.01 14.43
C TYR A 49 -1.97 -5.79 13.58
N LEU A 50 -1.85 -6.46 12.43
CA LEU A 50 -0.72 -6.32 11.51
C LEU A 50 -0.54 -4.87 11.05
N ARG A 51 -1.63 -4.20 10.67
CA ARG A 51 -1.60 -2.80 10.25
C ARG A 51 -1.12 -1.89 11.39
N THR A 52 -1.69 -2.05 12.57
CA THR A 52 -1.36 -1.22 13.74
C THR A 52 0.08 -1.42 14.18
N TYR A 53 0.52 -2.68 14.25
CA TYR A 53 1.88 -3.03 14.64
C TYR A 53 2.90 -2.48 13.65
N ALA A 54 2.69 -2.67 12.34
CA ALA A 54 3.60 -2.16 11.31
C ALA A 54 3.68 -0.63 11.28
N LEU A 55 2.59 0.08 11.57
CA LEU A 55 2.57 1.54 11.65
C LEU A 55 3.32 2.08 12.88
N ARG A 56 3.23 1.39 14.02
CA ARG A 56 3.96 1.73 15.26
C ARG A 56 5.45 1.40 15.15
N HIS A 57 5.77 0.24 14.59
CA HIS A 57 7.14 -0.27 14.46
C HIS A 57 7.54 -0.30 12.98
N ARG A 58 7.83 0.87 12.40
CA ARG A 58 8.10 1.01 10.96
C ARG A 58 9.31 0.21 10.45
N TYR A 59 10.19 -0.22 11.33
CA TYR A 59 11.37 -1.03 11.00
C TYR A 59 11.17 -2.53 11.28
N ALA A 60 9.99 -2.94 11.76
CA ALA A 60 9.70 -4.33 12.03
C ALA A 60 9.70 -5.15 10.73
N THR A 61 10.39 -6.29 10.78
CA THR A 61 10.47 -7.22 9.66
C THR A 61 9.22 -8.09 9.56
N ALA A 62 8.96 -8.66 8.38
CA ALA A 62 7.88 -9.63 8.20
C ALA A 62 8.04 -10.86 9.11
N THR A 63 9.26 -11.24 9.47
CA THR A 63 9.54 -12.34 10.40
C THR A 63 9.12 -11.99 11.83
N GLN A 64 9.44 -10.77 12.30
CA GLN A 64 9.00 -10.30 13.60
C GLN A 64 7.47 -10.19 13.67
N LEU A 65 6.84 -9.61 12.65
CA LEU A 65 5.37 -9.55 12.55
C LEU A 65 4.72 -10.93 12.54
N GLN A 66 5.32 -11.91 11.86
CA GLN A 66 4.84 -13.29 11.85
C GLN A 66 4.90 -13.92 13.25
N ALA A 67 6.03 -13.78 13.94
CA ALA A 67 6.19 -14.30 15.31
C ALA A 67 5.20 -13.63 16.26
N GLN A 68 5.12 -12.30 16.23
CA GLN A 68 4.23 -11.52 17.08
C GLN A 68 2.75 -11.82 16.81
N LEU A 69 2.35 -12.02 15.55
CA LEU A 69 0.99 -12.43 15.23
C LEU A 69 0.69 -13.82 15.82
N ARG A 70 1.62 -14.76 15.69
CA ARG A 70 1.48 -16.09 16.29
C ARG A 70 1.36 -16.01 17.81
N ASP A 71 2.17 -15.19 18.47
CA ASP A 71 2.21 -15.10 19.92
C ASP A 71 0.95 -14.44 20.49
N VAL A 72 0.47 -13.36 19.87
CA VAL A 72 -0.69 -12.59 20.36
C VAL A 72 -2.02 -13.21 19.95
N ARG A 73 -2.09 -13.80 18.75
CA ARG A 73 -3.35 -14.22 18.12
C ARG A 73 -3.44 -15.72 17.90
N GLY A 74 -2.35 -16.47 18.04
CA GLY A 74 -2.29 -17.89 17.71
C GLY A 74 -2.27 -18.18 16.20
N THR A 75 -2.45 -17.18 15.35
CA THR A 75 -2.57 -17.36 13.90
C THR A 75 -1.21 -17.66 13.27
N ARG A 76 -1.06 -18.86 12.72
CA ARG A 76 0.14 -19.28 11.98
C ARG A 76 0.00 -18.95 10.50
N VAL A 77 0.79 -18.01 10.04
CA VAL A 77 0.85 -17.61 8.63
C VAL A 77 2.28 -17.61 8.13
N SER A 78 2.49 -17.68 6.82
CA SER A 78 3.82 -17.54 6.23
C SER A 78 4.28 -16.07 6.22
N ARG A 79 5.59 -15.85 6.15
CA ARG A 79 6.17 -14.50 5.92
C ARG A 79 5.63 -13.86 4.64
N GLN A 80 5.35 -14.65 3.61
CA GLN A 80 4.80 -14.14 2.36
C GLN A 80 3.36 -13.66 2.53
N THR A 81 2.55 -14.36 3.32
CA THR A 81 1.20 -13.91 3.69
C THR A 81 1.27 -12.56 4.37
N ILE A 82 2.15 -12.37 5.36
CA ILE A 82 2.37 -11.08 6.03
C ILE A 82 2.67 -9.97 5.01
N ARG A 83 3.64 -10.18 4.10
CA ARG A 83 3.97 -9.20 3.05
C ARG A 83 2.77 -8.87 2.17
N ASN A 84 2.04 -9.88 1.71
CA ASN A 84 0.84 -9.69 0.88
C ASN A 84 -0.24 -8.89 1.62
N ARG A 85 -0.42 -9.11 2.94
CA ARG A 85 -1.35 -8.33 3.76
C ARG A 85 -0.89 -6.88 3.89
N LEU A 86 0.38 -6.65 4.20
CA LEU A 86 0.94 -5.29 4.30
C LEU A 86 0.81 -4.52 2.97
N HIS A 87 1.11 -5.16 1.84
CA HIS A 87 0.95 -4.56 0.51
C HIS A 87 -0.51 -4.21 0.20
N ARG A 88 -1.48 -5.03 0.63
CA ARG A 88 -2.91 -4.70 0.50
C ARG A 88 -3.29 -3.45 1.30
N PHE A 89 -2.54 -3.09 2.33
CA PHE A 89 -2.70 -1.85 3.09
C PHE A 89 -1.84 -0.70 2.58
N GLY A 90 -1.09 -0.88 1.47
CA GLY A 90 -0.15 0.10 0.94
C GLY A 90 1.13 0.25 1.77
N LEU A 91 1.40 -0.68 2.69
CA LEU A 91 2.59 -0.67 3.55
C LEU A 91 3.71 -1.44 2.86
N ASN A 92 4.62 -0.68 2.24
CA ASN A 92 5.78 -1.23 1.56
C ASN A 92 7.06 -0.90 2.34
N ALA A 93 8.04 -1.80 2.29
CA ALA A 93 9.36 -1.52 2.83
C ALA A 93 10.00 -0.35 2.05
N ARG A 94 10.58 0.61 2.78
CA ARG A 94 11.32 1.75 2.22
C ARG A 94 12.63 1.91 2.95
N ARG A 95 13.62 2.46 2.26
CA ARG A 95 14.88 2.87 2.89
C ARG A 95 14.66 4.22 3.58
N PRO A 96 15.03 4.38 4.86
CA PRO A 96 14.98 5.68 5.52
C PRO A 96 15.97 6.63 4.86
N LEU A 97 15.59 7.91 4.79
CA LEU A 97 16.45 8.96 4.30
C LEU A 97 17.65 9.11 5.24
N GLN A 98 18.87 9.10 4.68
CA GLN A 98 20.11 9.32 5.43
C GLN A 98 20.33 10.83 5.55
N VAL A 99 20.03 11.40 6.71
CA VAL A 99 20.25 12.82 7.02
C VAL A 99 20.94 12.96 8.36
N THR A 100 21.83 13.94 8.47
CA THR A 100 22.44 14.33 9.74
C THR A 100 21.33 14.78 10.71
N PRO A 101 21.15 14.14 11.87
CA PRO A 101 20.09 14.51 12.79
C PRO A 101 20.27 15.94 13.30
N LEU A 102 19.23 16.77 13.15
CA LEU A 102 19.20 18.09 13.79
C LEU A 102 18.98 17.94 15.28
N THR A 103 19.86 18.56 16.08
CA THR A 103 19.67 18.71 17.52
C THR A 103 18.40 19.53 17.81
N PRO A 104 17.76 19.38 18.99
CA PRO A 104 16.59 20.18 19.36
C PRO A 104 16.85 21.69 19.30
N ARG A 105 18.08 22.13 19.59
CA ARG A 105 18.52 23.53 19.44
C ARG A 105 18.48 23.97 17.98
N HIS A 106 19.14 23.23 17.08
CA HIS A 106 19.15 23.55 15.65
C HIS A 106 17.73 23.61 15.06
N ARG A 107 16.82 22.73 15.50
CA ARG A 107 15.43 22.73 15.04
C ARG A 107 14.71 24.03 15.41
N ARG A 108 14.88 24.50 16.65
CA ARG A 108 14.28 25.75 17.13
C ARG A 108 14.83 26.96 16.38
N GLU A 109 16.15 27.07 16.27
CA GLU A 109 16.81 28.19 15.58
C GLU A 109 16.41 28.24 14.10
N ARG A 110 16.38 27.10 13.41
CA ARG A 110 15.93 27.02 12.01
C ARG A 110 14.46 27.39 11.84
N LEU A 111 13.59 26.94 12.76
CA LEU A 111 12.17 27.28 12.69
C LEU A 111 11.95 28.77 12.93
N GLN A 112 12.60 29.35 13.94
CA GLN A 112 12.52 30.77 14.23
C GLN A 112 12.99 31.59 13.05
N TRP A 113 14.17 31.26 12.49
CA TRP A 113 14.68 31.94 11.31
C TRP A 113 13.71 31.85 10.13
N ALA A 114 13.14 30.67 9.85
CA ALA A 114 12.14 30.52 8.79
C ALA A 114 10.87 31.35 9.04
N GLN A 115 10.41 31.45 10.29
CA GLN A 115 9.25 32.27 10.67
C GLN A 115 9.54 33.77 10.52
N ASP A 116 10.69 34.24 10.98
CA ASP A 116 11.09 35.66 10.90
C ASP A 116 11.24 36.14 9.45
N HIS A 117 11.54 35.22 8.53
CA HIS A 117 11.82 35.52 7.12
C HIS A 117 10.72 35.05 6.15
N VAL A 118 9.61 34.48 6.64
CA VAL A 118 8.54 33.94 5.77
C VAL A 118 7.83 35.02 4.94
N THR A 119 7.76 36.24 5.47
CA THR A 119 7.11 37.40 4.83
C THR A 119 8.08 38.28 4.05
N TRP A 120 9.36 37.89 3.97
CA TRP A 120 10.36 38.73 3.32
C TRP A 120 10.12 38.82 1.81
N THR A 121 10.24 40.06 1.33
CA THR A 121 10.16 40.40 -0.09
C THR A 121 11.47 40.09 -0.81
N MET A 122 11.43 39.97 -2.14
CA MET A 122 12.63 39.72 -2.95
C MET A 122 13.73 40.76 -2.75
N GLN A 123 13.37 42.02 -2.48
CA GLN A 123 14.34 43.08 -2.20
C GLN A 123 15.05 42.85 -0.86
N GLN A 124 14.36 42.33 0.15
CA GLN A 124 14.98 41.95 1.43
C GLN A 124 15.86 40.70 1.28
N TRP A 125 15.49 39.75 0.42
CA TRP A 125 16.36 38.62 0.10
C TRP A 125 17.64 39.03 -0.63
N SER A 126 17.58 40.09 -1.45
CA SER A 126 18.73 40.57 -2.22
C SER A 126 19.89 41.12 -1.36
N THR A 127 19.64 41.40 -0.08
CA THR A 127 20.67 41.86 0.86
C THR A 127 21.38 40.72 1.59
N VAL A 128 20.87 39.48 1.51
CA VAL A 128 21.45 38.33 2.22
C VAL A 128 22.50 37.64 1.35
N LEU A 129 23.75 37.64 1.82
CA LEU A 129 24.82 36.88 1.20
C LEU A 129 24.93 35.48 1.82
N PHE A 130 24.71 34.44 1.01
CA PHE A 130 24.94 33.06 1.41
C PHE A 130 26.36 32.63 1.01
N THR A 131 27.20 32.34 1.99
CA THR A 131 28.52 31.72 1.76
C THR A 131 28.48 30.27 2.24
N VAL A 132 28.93 29.34 1.38
CA VAL A 132 29.07 27.93 1.74
C VAL A 132 30.53 27.53 1.58
N SER A 133 31.22 27.32 2.69
CA SER A 133 32.58 26.80 2.68
C SER A 133 32.53 25.27 2.63
N GLY A 134 32.60 24.70 1.43
CA GLY A 134 32.75 23.26 1.24
C GLY A 134 34.21 22.85 1.46
N HIS A 135 34.47 21.99 2.45
CA HIS A 135 35.77 21.33 2.55
C HIS A 135 35.95 20.39 1.35
N LEU A 136 36.87 20.73 0.44
CA LEU A 136 37.37 19.81 -0.59
C LEU A 136 38.24 18.77 0.12
N ALA A 137 37.65 17.62 0.44
CA ALA A 137 38.43 16.45 0.85
C ALA A 137 39.26 15.99 -0.35
N GLN A 138 40.58 16.22 -0.30
CA GLN A 138 41.53 15.62 -1.23
C GLN A 138 41.48 14.09 -1.05
N LYS A 139 41.34 13.40 -2.18
CA LYS A 139 41.34 11.93 -2.27
C LYS A 139 42.74 11.37 -2.17
#